data_AF-A0A2N2VR38-F1
#
_entry.id   AF-A0A2N2VR38-F1
#
_cell.length_a   1.000
_cell.length_b   1.000
_cell.length_c   1.000
_cell.angle_alpha   90.00
_cell.angle_beta   90.00
_cell.angle_gamma   90.00
#
_symmetry.space_group_name_H-M   'P 1'
#
loop_
_entity.id
_entity.type
_entity.pdbx_description
1 polymer ?
#
loop_
_entity_poly.entity_id
_entity_poly.type
_entity_poly.pdbx_seq_one_letter_code
_entity_poly.pdbx_strand_id
1 'polypeptide(L)' 'MNVKVHYRITQDRAGIPQDYAGARHFIASLGQSIEDTVKSQLAADYQIPLHAVEICKIEH' A
#
# COMPACT_ATOMS: atom_id res chain seq x y z
N MET A 1 15.29 -6.42 0.72
CA MET A 1 15.36 -5.52 1.89
C MET A 1 14.00 -5.48 2.54
N ASN A 2 13.94 -5.57 3.86
CA ASN A 2 12.67 -5.47 4.58
C ASN A 2 12.40 -3.99 4.85
N VAL A 3 11.40 -3.43 4.20
CA VAL A 3 11.02 -2.03 4.36
C VAL A 3 9.67 -1.95 5.04
N LYS A 4 9.51 -1.03 5.99
CA LYS A 4 8.23 -0.76 6.62
C LYS A 4 7.51 0.32 5.82
N VAL A 5 6.34 -0.01 5.30
CA VAL A 5 5.57 0.89 4.44
C VAL A 5 4.28 1.29 5.14
N HIS A 6 4.12 2.60 5.31
CA HIS A 6 2.90 3.24 5.78
C HIS A 6 2.04 3.60 4.58
N TYR A 7 0.81 3.12 4.57
CA TYR A 7 -0.14 3.31 3.49
C TYR A 7 -1.49 3.78 4.04
N ARG A 8 -2.25 4.45 3.17
CA ARG A 8 -3.61 4.89 3.42
C ARG A 8 -4.49 4.45 2.25
N ILE A 9 -5.64 3.88 2.56
CA ILE A 9 -6.66 3.50 1.60
C ILE A 9 -7.78 4.53 1.72
N THR A 10 -8.10 5.21 0.62
CA THR A 10 -9.13 6.25 0.61
C THR A 10 -10.52 5.65 0.39
N GLN A 11 -11.49 6.05 1.21
CA GLN A 11 -12.90 5.64 1.09
C GLN A 11 -13.49 5.86 -0.31
N ASP A 12 -13.23 7.03 -0.88
CA ASP A 12 -13.77 7.48 -2.17
C ASP A 12 -13.50 6.48 -3.32
N ARG A 13 -12.36 5.79 -3.24
CA ARG A 13 -11.87 4.92 -4.31
C ARG A 13 -11.94 3.43 -3.97
N ALA A 14 -12.02 3.08 -2.69
CA ALA A 14 -12.10 1.69 -2.22
C ALA A 14 -13.52 1.22 -1.91
N GLY A 15 -14.52 2.12 -1.89
CA GLY A 15 -15.89 1.77 -1.52
C GLY A 15 -16.04 1.37 -0.04
N ILE A 16 -15.04 1.70 0.79
CA ILE A 16 -15.02 1.44 2.24
C ILE A 16 -15.65 2.61 3.01
N PRO A 17 -16.28 2.37 4.17
CA PRO A 17 -17.03 3.39 4.90
C PRO A 17 -16.17 4.47 5.58
N GLN A 18 -14.85 4.29 5.64
CA GLN A 18 -13.90 5.23 6.23
C GLN A 18 -12.50 4.99 5.64
N ASP A 19 -11.69 6.04 5.53
CA ASP A 19 -10.28 5.88 5.17
C ASP A 19 -9.51 5.02 6.17
N TYR A 20 -8.75 4.06 5.62
CA TYR A 20 -8.00 3.09 6.39
C TYR A 20 -6.51 3.39 6.30
N ALA A 21 -5.84 3.62 7.42
CA ALA A 21 -4.40 3.80 7.46
C ALA A 21 -3.74 2.62 8.17
N GLY A 22 -2.66 2.10 7.58
CA GLY A 22 -1.93 0.96 8.10
C GLY A 22 -0.44 1.04 7.82
N ALA A 23 0.34 0.26 8.56
CA ALA A 23 1.76 0.08 8.28
C ALA A 23 2.07 -1.42 8.24
N ARG A 24 2.72 -1.87 7.16
CA ARG A 24 3.10 -3.27 6.99
C ARG A 24 4.52 -3.37 6.47
N HIS A 25 5.19 -4.45 6.82
CA HIS A 25 6.53 -4.76 6.33
C HIS A 25 6.43 -5.45 4.98
N PHE A 26 7.22 -4.98 4.00
CA PHE A 26 7.27 -5.53 2.66
C PHE A 26 8.70 -5.91 2.30
N ILE A 27 8.82 -7.01 1.56
CA ILE A 27 10.11 -7.46 1.05
C ILE A 27 10.32 -6.80 -0.31
N ALA A 28 11.10 -5.72 -0.32
CA ALA A 28 11.52 -5.04 -1.52
C ALA A 28 12.74 -5.73 -2.15
N SER A 29 12.65 -6.06 -3.43
CA SER A 29 13.79 -6.54 -4.22
C SER A 29 14.54 -5.35 -4.84
N LEU A 30 15.87 -5.39 -4.83
CA LEU A 30 16.71 -4.38 -5.48
C LEU A 30 16.37 -4.34 -6.99
N GLY A 31 15.86 -3.20 -7.46
CA GLY A 31 15.45 -2.99 -8.85
C GLY A 31 13.93 -2.99 -9.10
N GLN A 32 13.08 -3.26 -8.10
CA GLN A 32 11.64 -3.06 -8.19
C GLN A 32 11.17 -1.80 -7.46
N SER A 33 10.18 -1.12 -8.03
CA SER A 33 9.50 0.00 -7.40
C SER A 33 8.70 -0.51 -6.20
N ILE A 34 9.22 -0.27 -5.00
CA ILE A 34 8.60 -0.66 -3.71
C ILE A 34 7.14 -0.20 -3.68
N GLU A 35 6.87 1.03 -4.10
CA GLU A 35 5.51 1.58 -4.15
C GLU A 35 4.56 0.77 -5.03
N ASP A 36 5.01 0.34 -6.21
CA ASP A 36 4.18 -0.41 -7.16
C ASP A 36 3.86 -1.82 -6.65
N THR A 37 4.88 -2.50 -6.11
CA THR A 37 4.73 -3.82 -5.48
C THR A 37 3.78 -3.74 -4.29
N VAL A 38 3.95 -2.74 -3.43
CA VAL A 38 3.12 -2.55 -2.23
C VAL A 38 1.68 -2.22 -2.62
N LYS A 39 1.48 -1.27 -3.54
CA LYS A 39 0.13 -0.92 -4.03
C LYS A 39 -0.56 -2.15 -4.62
N SER A 40 0.13 -2.94 -5.44
CA SER A 40 -0.41 -4.17 -6.04
C SER A 40 -0.78 -5.21 -5.01
N GLN A 41 0.06 -5.42 -4.00
CA GLN A 41 -0.21 -6.38 -2.94
C GLN A 41 -1.37 -5.93 -2.06
N LEU A 42 -1.42 -4.65 -1.67
CA LEU A 42 -2.53 -4.09 -0.87
C LEU A 42 -3.83 -4.07 -1.64
N ALA A 43 -3.81 -3.70 -2.92
CA ALA A 43 -4.98 -3.73 -3.79
C ALA A 43 -5.58 -5.15 -3.87
N ALA A 44 -4.73 -6.17 -4.01
CA ALA A 44 -5.17 -7.55 -4.01
C ALA A 44 -5.68 -8.03 -2.64
N ASP A 45 -4.96 -7.73 -1.55
CA ASP A 45 -5.27 -8.15 -0.18
C ASP A 45 -6.61 -7.57 0.30
N TYR A 46 -6.86 -6.29 0.00
CA TYR A 46 -8.09 -5.59 0.38
C TYR A 46 -9.17 -5.63 -0.70
N GLN A 47 -8.91 -6.25 -1.86
CA GLN A 47 -9.81 -6.29 -3.03
C GLN A 47 -10.27 -4.89 -3.49
N ILE A 48 -9.34 -3.94 -3.52
CA ILE A 48 -9.56 -2.54 -3.90
C ILE A 48 -8.72 -2.18 -5.14
N PRO A 49 -9.05 -1.11 -5.87
CA PRO A 49 -8.20 -0.68 -6.97
C PRO A 49 -6.89 -0.04 -6.48
N LEU A 50 -5.82 -0.20 -7.27
CA LEU A 50 -4.48 0.35 -7.01
C LEU A 50 -4.48 1.86 -6.69
N HIS A 51 -5.33 2.62 -7.35
CA HIS A 51 -5.43 4.08 -7.18
C HIS A 51 -6.13 4.49 -5.88
N ALA A 52 -6.75 3.55 -5.16
CA ALA A 52 -7.26 3.78 -3.81
C ALA A 52 -6.16 3.64 -2.75
N VAL A 53 -5.02 3.04 -3.09
CA VAL A 53 -3.88 2.84 -2.18
C VAL A 53 -2.88 3.98 -2.34
N GLU A 54 -2.72 4.76 -1.29
CA GLU A 54 -1.77 5.85 -1.18
C GLU A 54 -0.61 5.45 -0.26
N ILE A 55 0.62 5.58 -0.76
CA ILE A 55 1.81 5.29 0.05
C ILE A 55 2.24 6.60 0.71
N CYS A 56 2.20 6.62 2.05
CA CYS A 56 2.46 7.83 2.81
C CYS A 56 3.93 7.92 3.24
N LYS A 57 4.54 6.79 3.59
CA LYS A 57 5.95 6.75 4.03
C LYS A 57 6.54 5.36 3.83
N ILE A 58 7.80 5.30 3.42
CA ILE A 58 8.59 4.06 3.37
C ILE A 58 9.80 4.25 4.29
N GLU A 59 10.01 3.29 5.20
CA GLU A 59 11.13 3.24 6.14
C GLU A 59 12.00 2.03 5.80
N HIS A 60 13.32 2.23 5.74
CA HIS A 60 14.32 1.24 5.29
C HIS A 60 15.16 0.74 6.46
#